data_AF-A0AAE6UXP9-F1
#
_entry.id   AF-A0AAE6UXP9-F1
#
_cell.length_a   1.000
_cell.length_b   1.000
_cell.length_c   1.000
_cell.angle_alpha   90.00
_cell.angle_beta   90.00
_cell.angle_gamma   90.00
#
_symmetry.space_group_name_H-M   'P 1'
#
loop_
_entity.id
_entity.type
_entity.pdbx_description
1 polymer ?
#
loop_
_entity_poly.entity_id
_entity_poly.type
_entity_poly.pdbx_seq_one_letter_code
_entity_poly.pdbx_strand_id
1 'polypeptide(L)'
;MRTKDFSRKTHSIRVLQEMDVMSLVRQAHSVSTFQGKDYIVLDNGNLYDSVGKREVPVATMFRYIKCARNSYGVVIAKKSNTCSKLMQVKYVKKNNKVSK
;
A
#
# COMPACT_ATOMS: atom_id res chain seq x y z
N MET A 1 -1.12 -3.55 -14.16
CA MET A 1 -0.39 -4.83 -14.00
C MET A 1 -1.07 -5.59 -12.87
N ARG A 2 -1.49 -6.85 -13.08
CA ARG A 2 -2.26 -7.60 -12.08
C ARG A 2 -1.31 -8.25 -11.06
N THR A 3 -1.81 -8.58 -9.86
CA THR A 3 -1.02 -9.25 -8.80
C THR A 3 -0.44 -10.60 -9.23
N LYS A 4 -1.14 -11.34 -10.10
CA LYS A 4 -0.67 -12.64 -10.62
C LYS A 4 0.59 -12.52 -11.49
N ASP A 5 0.85 -11.34 -12.06
CA ASP A 5 2.03 -11.06 -12.89
C ASP A 5 3.24 -10.57 -12.06
N PHE A 6 3.06 -10.40 -10.75
CA PHE A 6 4.07 -9.86 -9.86
C PHE A 6 4.95 -10.96 -9.25
N SER A 7 6.27 -10.82 -9.41
CA SER A 7 7.25 -11.60 -8.67
C SER A 7 8.37 -10.72 -8.16
N ARG A 8 8.71 -10.84 -6.87
CA ARG A 8 9.89 -10.19 -6.26
C ARG A 8 11.21 -10.61 -6.93
N LYS A 9 11.22 -11.75 -7.64
CA LYS A 9 12.39 -12.21 -8.40
C LYS A 9 12.63 -11.31 -9.61
N THR A 10 11.58 -10.99 -10.37
CA THR A 10 11.67 -10.28 -11.65
C THR A 10 11.39 -8.78 -11.56
N HIS A 11 10.81 -8.28 -10.47
CA HIS A 11 10.44 -6.88 -10.28
C HIS A 11 11.10 -6.29 -9.03
N SER A 12 11.53 -5.04 -9.11
CA SER A 12 11.99 -4.23 -7.98
C SER A 12 10.91 -3.23 -7.57
N ILE A 13 10.98 -2.79 -6.30
CA ILE A 13 10.13 -1.71 -5.79
C ILE A 13 10.89 -0.41 -5.94
N ARG A 14 10.34 0.53 -6.71
CA ARG A 14 10.80 1.91 -6.75
C ARG A 14 9.93 2.76 -5.81
N VAL A 15 10.58 3.48 -4.91
CA VAL A 15 9.92 4.50 -4.09
C VAL A 15 9.78 5.77 -4.92
N LEU A 16 8.60 6.38 -4.88
CA LEU A 16 8.28 7.59 -5.66
C LEU A 16 8.31 8.82 -4.76
N GLN A 17 7.29 8.99 -3.95
CA GLN A 17 7.10 10.15 -3.08
C GLN A 17 6.39 9.76 -1.78
N GLU A 18 6.28 10.70 -0.85
CA GLU A 18 5.41 10.53 0.32
C GLU A 18 3.95 10.42 -0.15
N MET A 19 3.26 9.39 0.34
CA MET A 19 1.84 9.20 0.14
C MET A 19 1.12 10.03 1.20
N ASP A 20 0.13 10.81 0.79
CA ASP A 20 -0.77 11.52 1.70
C ASP A 20 -2.10 10.75 1.88
N VAL A 21 -2.94 11.22 2.79
CA VAL A 21 -4.24 10.60 3.10
C VAL A 21 -5.16 10.63 1.87
N MET A 22 -5.20 11.74 1.15
CA MET A 22 -6.08 11.92 -0.01
C MET A 22 -5.72 10.97 -1.16
N SER A 23 -4.44 10.85 -1.51
CA SER A 23 -3.98 9.92 -2.54
C SER A 23 -4.17 8.48 -2.11
N LEU A 24 -3.99 8.18 -0.82
CA LEU A 24 -4.26 6.85 -0.28
C LEU A 24 -5.72 6.46 -0.50
N VAL A 25 -6.68 7.29 -0.08
CA VAL A 25 -8.11 7.02 -0.22
C VAL A 25 -8.50 6.82 -1.70
N ARG A 26 -7.95 7.65 -2.60
CA ARG A 26 -8.28 7.57 -4.04
C ARG A 26 -7.71 6.34 -4.75
N GLN A 27 -6.58 5.80 -4.29
CA GLN A 27 -5.84 4.77 -5.03
C GLN A 27 -5.88 3.39 -4.35
N ALA A 28 -5.99 3.36 -3.02
CA ALA A 28 -6.00 2.14 -2.24
C ALA A 28 -7.40 1.56 -2.15
N HIS A 29 -7.46 0.24 -2.12
CA HIS A 29 -8.67 -0.52 -1.84
C HIS A 29 -8.57 -1.23 -0.49
N SER A 30 -7.35 -1.55 -0.04
CA SER A 30 -7.12 -2.15 1.27
C SER A 30 -5.81 -1.66 1.87
N VAL A 31 -5.74 -1.63 3.19
CA VAL A 31 -4.53 -1.31 3.96
C VAL A 31 -4.27 -2.37 5.03
N SER A 32 -3.00 -2.65 5.28
CA SER A 32 -2.54 -3.52 6.37
C SER A 32 -1.75 -2.68 7.37
N THR A 33 -1.94 -2.94 8.66
CA THR A 33 -1.22 -2.27 9.76
C THR A 33 -0.04 -3.08 10.26
N PHE A 34 0.82 -2.46 11.09
CA PHE A 34 1.91 -3.19 11.76
C PHE A 34 1.43 -4.26 12.73
N GLN A 35 0.22 -4.11 13.29
CA GLN A 35 -0.40 -5.08 14.18
C GLN A 35 -1.07 -6.25 13.44
N GLY A 36 -0.93 -6.32 12.11
CA GLY A 36 -1.54 -7.39 11.31
C GLY A 36 -3.04 -7.21 11.08
N LYS A 37 -3.63 -6.06 11.43
CA LYS A 37 -5.02 -5.75 11.09
C LYS A 37 -5.11 -5.26 9.66
N ASP A 38 -6.07 -5.80 8.93
CA ASP A 38 -6.41 -5.41 7.57
C ASP A 38 -7.71 -4.62 7.56
N TYR A 39 -7.74 -3.57 6.74
CA TYR A 39 -8.91 -2.71 6.57
C TYR A 39 -9.22 -2.52 5.09
N ILE A 40 -10.50 -2.34 4.77
CA ILE A 40 -10.95 -1.92 3.44
C ILE A 40 -10.99 -0.40 3.42
N VAL A 41 -10.48 0.21 2.35
CA VAL A 41 -10.54 1.66 2.17
C VAL A 41 -11.88 2.01 1.53
N LEU A 42 -12.62 2.92 2.16
CA LEU A 42 -13.92 3.40 1.70
C LEU A 42 -13.80 4.75 1.00
N ASP A 43 -14.69 5.03 0.05
CA ASP A 43 -14.70 6.27 -0.73
C ASP A 43 -14.99 7.52 0.11
N ASN A 44 -15.60 7.34 1.28
CA ASN A 44 -15.89 8.41 2.24
C ASN A 44 -14.65 8.84 3.07
N GLY A 45 -13.48 8.25 2.83
CA GLY A 45 -12.25 8.55 3.57
C GLY A 45 -12.10 7.79 4.89
N ASN A 46 -12.95 6.79 5.13
CA ASN A 46 -12.83 5.88 6.26
C ASN A 46 -12.21 4.53 5.86
N LEU A 47 -11.83 3.79 6.89
CA LEU A 47 -11.40 2.40 6.83
C LEU A 47 -12.47 1.52 7.45
N TYR A 48 -12.87 0.47 6.77
CA TYR A 48 -13.77 -0.54 7.32
C TYR A 48 -12.98 -1.68 7.96
N ASP A 49 -13.23 -1.89 9.25
CA ASP A 49 -12.77 -3.03 10.04
C ASP A 49 -13.80 -4.15 9.93
N SER A 50 -13.49 -5.20 9.17
CA SER A 50 -14.42 -6.31 8.93
C SER A 50 -14.66 -7.15 10.19
N VAL A 51 -13.67 -7.25 11.08
CA VAL A 51 -13.77 -8.01 12.33
C VAL A 51 -14.60 -7.24 13.35
N GLY A 52 -14.28 -5.96 13.52
CA GLY A 52 -15.00 -5.07 14.43
C GLY A 52 -16.34 -4.54 13.90
N LYS A 53 -16.68 -4.81 12.62
CA LYS A 53 -17.84 -4.30 11.90
C LYS A 53 -18.06 -2.79 12.09
N ARG A 54 -16.99 -2.01 11.91
CA ARG A 54 -16.98 -0.57 12.17
C ARG A 54 -16.16 0.21 11.16
N GLU A 55 -16.51 1.47 10.99
CA GLU A 55 -15.70 2.44 10.27
C GLU A 55 -14.74 3.16 11.21
N VAL A 56 -13.54 3.43 10.71
CA VAL A 56 -12.48 4.14 11.44
C VAL A 56 -11.91 5.19 10.49
N PRO A 57 -11.84 6.48 10.86
CA PRO A 57 -11.29 7.51 9.98
C PRO A 57 -9.85 7.21 9.59
N VAL A 58 -9.50 7.30 8.30
CA VAL A 58 -8.14 7.01 7.81
C VAL A 58 -7.10 7.85 8.55
N ALA A 59 -7.40 9.11 8.84
CA ALA A 59 -6.51 10.02 9.56
C ALA A 59 -6.02 9.46 10.91
N THR A 60 -6.87 8.71 11.64
CA THR A 60 -6.51 8.11 12.93
C THR A 60 -5.56 6.92 12.79
N MET A 61 -5.72 6.18 11.68
CA MET A 61 -4.99 4.94 11.41
C MET A 61 -3.75 5.13 10.54
N PHE A 62 -3.66 6.26 9.83
CA PHE A 62 -2.65 6.52 8.80
C PHE A 62 -1.21 6.29 9.28
N ARG A 63 -0.91 6.69 10.53
CA ARG A 63 0.40 6.46 11.14
C ARG A 63 0.75 4.98 11.33
N TYR A 64 -0.24 4.12 11.53
CA TYR A 64 -0.08 2.69 11.80
C TYR A 64 -0.15 1.82 10.53
N ILE A 65 -0.53 2.40 9.39
CA ILE A 65 -0.55 1.70 8.10
C ILE A 65 0.87 1.28 7.73
N LYS A 66 1.07 -0.01 7.56
CA LYS A 66 2.32 -0.63 7.11
C LYS A 66 2.40 -0.66 5.59
N CYS A 67 1.31 -1.04 4.93
CA CYS A 67 1.22 -0.99 3.46
C CYS A 67 -0.22 -0.82 2.98
N ALA A 68 -0.36 -0.34 1.75
CA ALA A 68 -1.63 -0.17 1.07
C ALA A 68 -1.60 -0.87 -0.29
N ARG A 69 -2.72 -1.46 -0.68
CA ARG A 69 -2.90 -2.18 -1.95
C ARG A 69 -4.09 -1.60 -2.70
N ASN A 70 -3.99 -1.57 -4.02
CA ASN A 70 -5.14 -1.24 -4.88
C ASN A 70 -6.11 -2.43 -5.00
N SER A 71 -7.19 -2.26 -5.78
CA SER A 71 -8.21 -3.29 -6.03
C SER A 71 -7.66 -4.56 -6.68
N TYR A 72 -6.53 -4.46 -7.37
CA TYR A 72 -5.81 -5.60 -7.94
C TYR A 72 -4.89 -6.29 -6.92
N GLY A 73 -4.86 -5.89 -5.65
CA GLY A 73 -3.98 -6.42 -4.62
C GLY A 73 -2.51 -5.99 -4.75
N VAL A 74 -2.19 -5.07 -5.66
CA VAL A 74 -0.82 -4.59 -5.87
C VAL A 74 -0.48 -3.56 -4.81
N VAL A 75 0.67 -3.70 -4.14
CA VAL A 75 1.15 -2.72 -3.16
C VAL A 75 1.46 -1.40 -3.87
N ILE A 76 0.77 -0.34 -3.49
CA ILE A 76 0.94 1.01 -4.00
C ILE A 76 1.57 1.96 -2.99
N ALA A 77 1.59 1.58 -1.71
CA ALA A 77 2.29 2.31 -0.68
C ALA A 77 2.84 1.37 0.40
N LYS A 78 3.99 1.71 0.98
CA LYS A 78 4.56 0.99 2.12
C LYS A 78 5.34 1.93 3.03
N LYS A 79 5.35 1.63 4.33
CA LYS A 79 6.30 2.19 5.28
C LYS A 79 7.57 1.35 5.31
N SER A 80 8.71 2.01 5.48
CA SER A 80 9.92 1.29 5.88
C SER A 80 9.92 1.11 7.39
N ASN A 81 10.68 0.15 7.91
CA ASN A 81 10.81 -0.05 9.35
C ASN A 81 11.50 1.13 10.06
N THR A 82 12.15 2.03 9.30
CA THR A 82 12.93 3.16 9.82
C THR A 82 12.29 4.53 9.54
N CYS A 83 11.21 4.58 8.74
CA CYS A 83 10.59 5.83 8.31
C CYS A 83 9.14 5.88 8.78
N SER A 84 8.79 6.96 9.50
CA SER A 84 7.43 7.21 10.00
C SER A 84 6.42 7.51 8.87
N LYS A 85 6.91 7.76 7.65
CA LYS A 85 6.13 8.20 6.49
C LYS A 85 5.70 7.04 5.60
N LEU A 86 4.47 7.11 5.11
CA LEU A 86 3.95 6.18 4.12
C LEU A 86 4.48 6.58 2.76
N MET A 87 5.24 5.71 2.09
CA MET A 87 5.83 6.04 0.80
C MET A 87 5.05 5.38 -0.32
N GLN A 88 4.67 6.15 -1.34
CA GLN A 88 4.12 5.61 -2.58
C GLN A 88 5.21 4.80 -3.30
N VAL A 89 4.80 3.65 -3.81
CA VAL A 89 5.69 2.72 -4.50
C VAL A 89 5.10 2.24 -5.81
N LYS A 90 5.99 1.93 -6.74
CA LYS A 90 5.65 1.29 -8.00
C LYS A 90 6.58 0.11 -8.23
N TYR A 91 6.01 -0.96 -8.80
CA TYR A 91 6.81 -2.08 -9.27
C TYR A 91 7.38 -1.79 -10.65
N VAL A 92 8.67 -2.04 -10.80
CA VAL A 92 9.40 -1.88 -12.06
C VAL A 92 10.06 -3.20 -12.39
N LYS A 93 10.00 -3.63 -13.66
CA LYS A 93 10.70 -4.83 -14.12
C LYS A 93 12.19 -4.62 -13.90
N LYS A 94 12.87 -5.60 -13.30
CA LYS A 94 14.33 -5.56 -13.22
C LYS A 94 14.85 -5.68 -14.64
N ASN A 95 15.65 -4.71 -15.09
CA ASN A 95 16.45 -4.91 -16.28
C ASN A 95 17.46 -6.00 -15.93
N ASN A 96 17.34 -7.18 -16.55
CA ASN A 96 18.47 -8.06 -16.68
C ASN A 96 19.47 -7.28 -17.53
N LYS A 97 20.47 -6.65 -16.91
CA LYS A 97 21.68 -6.31 -17.65
C LYS A 97 22.22 -7.64 -18.15
N VAL A 98 22.00 -7.94 -19.42
CA VAL A 98 22.86 -8.88 -20.14
C VAL A 98 24.21 -8.17 -20.17
N SER A 99 25.07 -8.51 -19.22
CA SER A 99 26.48 -8.17 -19.31
C SER A 99 26.97 -8.80 -20.62
N LYS A 100 27.33 -7.97 -21.59
CA LYS A 100 28.16 -8.39 -22.71
C LYS A 100 29.58 -8.57 -22.22
#